data_AF-A0A2V8UR59-F1
#
_entry.id   AF-A0A2V8UR59-F1
#
_cell.length_a   1.000
_cell.length_b   1.000
_cell.length_c   1.000
_cell.angle_alpha   90.00
_cell.angle_beta   90.00
_cell.angle_gamma   90.00
#
_symmetry.space_group_name_H-M   'P 1'
#
loop_
_entity.id
_entity.type
_entity.pdbx_description
1 polymer ?
#
loop_
_entity_poly.entity_id
_entity_poly.type
_entity_poly.pdbx_seq_one_letter_code
_entity_poly.pdbx_strand_id
1 'polypeptide(L)'
;MNKQRKADPCTSRGAAMLESVLTLVVFLALFIGVFDMGEMMFVHQTLTDRARNAVRWGSVNTYDATGMTHLILYGATTPSQGQTASFGLNAASVVVSRPAASIDKPEDRVVLTVTSPVSLVSVFLGRSAT
;
A
#
# COMPACT_ATOMS: atom_id res chain seq x y z
N MET A 1 -37.05 -51.06 -33.41
CA MET A 1 -35.64 -50.62 -33.28
C MET A 1 -35.58 -49.42 -32.34
N ASN A 2 -35.12 -49.60 -31.10
CA ASN A 2 -34.87 -48.45 -30.22
C ASN A 2 -33.68 -48.75 -29.30
N LYS A 3 -32.50 -48.19 -29.64
CA LYS A 3 -31.28 -48.32 -28.83
C LYS A 3 -31.24 -47.18 -27.81
N GLN A 4 -31.63 -47.49 -26.58
CA GLN A 4 -31.38 -46.64 -25.41
C GLN A 4 -29.87 -46.67 -25.11
N ARG A 5 -29.15 -45.56 -25.34
CA ARG A 5 -27.75 -45.42 -24.92
C ARG A 5 -27.74 -45.13 -23.42
N LYS A 6 -27.19 -46.06 -22.62
CA LYS A 6 -26.83 -45.79 -21.22
C LYS A 6 -25.71 -44.76 -21.20
N ALA A 7 -25.91 -43.66 -20.49
CA ALA A 7 -24.83 -42.72 -20.18
C ALA A 7 -23.94 -43.36 -19.10
N ASP A 8 -22.65 -43.50 -19.39
CA ASP A 8 -21.68 -44.07 -18.45
C ASP A 8 -21.41 -43.09 -17.30
N PRO A 9 -21.74 -43.43 -16.05
CA PRO A 9 -21.65 -42.51 -14.91
C PRO A 9 -20.21 -42.26 -14.41
N CYS A 10 -19.21 -42.95 -14.98
CA CYS A 10 -17.84 -42.95 -14.45
C CYS A 10 -17.03 -41.70 -14.83
N THR A 11 -17.36 -41.04 -15.95
CA THR A 11 -16.65 -39.83 -16.44
C THR A 11 -16.98 -38.58 -15.64
N SER A 12 -18.11 -38.53 -14.94
CA SER A 12 -18.55 -37.35 -14.17
C SER A 12 -17.70 -37.06 -12.93
N ARG A 13 -17.21 -38.08 -12.22
CA ARG A 13 -16.50 -37.90 -10.93
C ARG A 13 -15.12 -37.25 -11.10
N GLY A 14 -14.38 -37.62 -12.14
CA GLY A 14 -13.08 -37.00 -12.44
C GLY A 14 -13.21 -35.57 -12.97
N ALA A 15 -14.25 -35.31 -13.77
CA ALA A 15 -14.56 -33.97 -14.26
C ALA A 15 -14.92 -33.00 -13.12
N ALA A 16 -15.75 -33.42 -12.16
CA ALA A 16 -16.12 -32.61 -11.01
C ALA A 16 -14.92 -32.24 -10.11
N MET A 17 -13.95 -33.15 -9.97
CA MET A 17 -12.72 -32.89 -9.21
C MET A 17 -11.85 -31.84 -9.92
N LEU A 18 -11.70 -31.93 -11.23
CA LEU A 18 -10.93 -30.95 -12.02
C LEU A 18 -11.59 -29.57 -12.02
N GLU A 19 -12.92 -29.52 -12.16
CA GLU A 19 -13.68 -28.28 -12.08
C GLU A 19 -13.48 -27.60 -10.73
N SER A 20 -13.57 -28.35 -9.64
CA SER A 20 -13.36 -27.83 -8.28
C SER A 20 -11.95 -27.28 -8.06
N VAL A 21 -10.92 -27.97 -8.60
CA VAL A 21 -9.53 -27.51 -8.53
C VAL A 21 -9.34 -26.22 -9.32
N LEU A 22 -9.93 -26.11 -10.51
CA LEU A 22 -9.84 -24.90 -11.32
C LEU A 22 -10.53 -23.72 -10.62
N THR A 23 -11.74 -23.93 -10.08
CA THR A 23 -12.45 -22.91 -9.29
C THR A 23 -11.64 -22.48 -8.08
N LEU A 24 -11.01 -23.42 -7.37
CA LEU A 24 -10.18 -23.11 -6.21
C LEU A 24 -8.96 -22.27 -6.59
N VAL A 25 -8.28 -22.58 -7.70
CA VAL A 25 -7.12 -21.80 -8.17
C VAL A 25 -7.53 -20.38 -8.52
N VAL A 26 -8.63 -20.19 -9.24
CA VAL A 26 -9.16 -18.86 -9.57
C VAL A 26 -9.58 -18.10 -8.31
N PHE A 27 -10.24 -18.79 -7.37
CA PHE A 27 -10.63 -18.21 -6.09
C PHE A 27 -9.42 -17.74 -5.29
N LEU A 28 -8.37 -18.56 -5.17
CA LEU A 28 -7.15 -18.19 -4.45
C LEU A 28 -6.42 -17.03 -5.12
N ALA A 29 -6.37 -16.98 -6.45
CA ALA A 29 -5.79 -15.85 -7.17
C ALA A 29 -6.53 -14.53 -6.88
N LEU A 30 -7.86 -14.56 -6.87
CA LEU A 30 -8.68 -13.39 -6.50
C LEU A 30 -8.49 -13.02 -5.02
N PHE A 31 -8.46 -14.01 -4.13
CA PHE A 31 -8.30 -13.80 -2.70
C PHE A 31 -6.97 -13.13 -2.36
N ILE A 32 -5.87 -13.58 -2.97
CA ILE A 32 -4.56 -12.92 -2.83
C ILE A 32 -4.61 -11.50 -3.38
N GLY A 33 -5.30 -11.26 -4.49
CA GLY A 33 -5.50 -9.91 -5.03
C GLY A 33 -6.25 -8.96 -4.08
N VAL A 34 -7.19 -9.47 -3.26
CA VAL A 34 -7.85 -8.65 -2.24
C VAL A 34 -6.88 -8.25 -1.13
N PHE A 35 -5.96 -9.12 -0.72
CA PHE A 35 -4.95 -8.77 0.28
C PHE A 35 -4.02 -7.65 -0.19
N ASP A 36 -3.58 -7.69 -1.45
CA ASP A 36 -2.76 -6.62 -2.03
C ASP A 36 -3.45 -5.25 -1.93
N MET A 37 -4.75 -5.18 -2.24
CA MET A 37 -5.53 -3.94 -2.12
C MET A 37 -5.71 -3.50 -0.67
N GLY A 38 -5.87 -4.46 0.24
CA GLY A 38 -5.92 -4.20 1.68
C GLY A 38 -4.62 -3.59 2.20
N GLU A 39 -3.48 -4.13 1.78
CA GLU A 39 -2.16 -3.59 2.13
C GLU A 39 -1.96 -2.18 1.57
N MET A 40 -2.29 -1.93 0.29
CA MET A 40 -2.21 -0.59 -0.30
C MET A 40 -3.04 0.44 0.48
N MET A 41 -4.28 0.08 0.81
CA MET A 41 -5.18 0.95 1.56
C MET A 41 -4.63 1.23 2.97
N PHE A 42 -4.11 0.22 3.64
CA PHE A 42 -3.51 0.36 4.96
C PHE A 42 -2.28 1.28 4.95
N VAL A 43 -1.37 1.09 3.99
CA VAL A 43 -0.20 1.96 3.82
C VAL A 43 -0.63 3.40 3.55
N HIS A 44 -1.61 3.60 2.65
CA HIS A 44 -2.12 4.92 2.33
C HIS A 44 -2.71 5.64 3.54
N GLN A 45 -3.56 4.96 4.32
CA GLN A 45 -4.15 5.52 5.53
C GLN A 45 -3.09 5.86 6.58
N THR A 46 -2.16 4.93 6.82
CA THR A 46 -1.10 5.11 7.81
C THR A 46 -0.17 6.28 7.44
N LEU A 47 0.24 6.39 6.18
CA LEU A 47 1.08 7.50 5.71
C LEU A 47 0.33 8.83 5.75
N THR A 48 -0.96 8.85 5.42
CA THR A 48 -1.79 10.04 5.50
C THR A 48 -1.89 10.55 6.94
N ASP A 49 -2.11 9.65 7.90
CA ASP A 49 -2.18 10.02 9.31
C ASP A 49 -0.84 10.50 9.86
N ARG A 50 0.28 9.86 9.46
CA ARG A 50 1.63 10.33 9.80
C ARG A 50 1.93 11.70 9.19
N ALA A 51 1.57 11.93 7.93
CA ALA A 51 1.77 13.21 7.26
C ALA A 51 0.99 14.34 7.96
N ARG A 52 -0.27 14.10 8.32
CA ARG A 52 -1.09 15.06 9.09
C ARG A 52 -0.47 15.35 10.45
N ASN A 53 0.01 14.32 11.14
CA ASN A 53 0.68 14.49 12.43
C ASN A 53 1.98 15.31 12.29
N ALA A 54 2.77 15.04 11.25
CA ALA A 54 4.01 15.78 10.95
C ALA A 54 3.72 17.26 10.70
N VAL A 55 2.73 17.58 9.86
CA VAL A 55 2.37 18.98 9.57
C VAL A 55 1.84 19.69 10.83
N ARG A 56 0.99 19.03 11.63
CA ARG A 56 0.49 19.59 12.89
C ARG A 56 1.61 19.84 13.90
N TRP A 57 2.56 18.92 14.00
CA TRP A 57 3.73 19.09 14.85
C TRP A 57 4.62 20.24 14.34
N GLY A 58 4.86 20.31 13.03
CA GLY A 58 5.67 21.35 12.40
C GLY A 58 5.07 22.76 12.49
N SER A 59 3.72 22.87 12.52
CA SER A 59 3.05 24.16 12.64
C SER A 59 3.22 24.81 14.02
N VAL A 60 3.43 24.01 15.07
CA VAL A 60 3.59 24.52 16.45
C VAL A 60 5.06 24.58 16.91
N ASN A 61 5.98 23.92 16.20
CA ASN A 61 7.41 23.87 16.53
C ASN A 61 8.27 24.63 15.50
N THR A 62 7.90 25.87 15.17
CA THR A 62 8.72 26.80 14.34
C THR A 62 9.28 26.18 13.06
N TYR A 63 8.45 25.47 12.28
CA TYR A 63 8.82 24.85 11.00
C TYR A 63 10.18 24.13 11.00
N ASP A 64 10.23 22.92 11.54
CA ASP A 64 11.39 22.02 11.44
C ASP A 64 11.17 20.94 10.38
N ALA A 65 11.73 21.15 9.18
CA ALA A 65 11.61 20.21 8.07
C ALA A 65 12.24 18.84 8.34
N THR A 66 13.31 18.79 9.15
CA THR A 66 14.01 17.55 9.50
C THR A 66 13.18 16.72 10.46
N GLY A 67 12.68 17.33 11.54
CA GLY A 67 11.79 16.68 12.50
C GLY A 67 10.51 16.15 11.85
N MET A 68 9.91 16.92 10.93
CA MET A 68 8.75 16.48 10.14
C MET A 68 9.07 15.27 9.26
N THR A 69 10.22 15.28 8.59
CA THR A 69 10.67 14.17 7.75
C THR A 69 10.89 12.89 8.57
N HIS A 70 11.55 13.02 9.72
CA HIS A 70 11.76 11.89 10.64
C HIS A 70 10.45 11.32 11.17
N LEU A 71 9.47 12.16 11.47
CA LEU A 71 8.17 11.70 11.96
C LEU A 71 7.46 10.80 10.95
N ILE A 72 7.65 11.04 9.64
CA ILE A 72 7.05 10.22 8.59
C ILE A 72 7.83 8.91 8.42
N LEU A 73 9.15 9.01 8.31
CA LEU A 73 10.03 7.86 8.08
C LEU A 73 10.01 6.89 9.26
N TYR A 74 10.08 7.41 10.48
CA TYR A 74 10.37 6.66 11.70
C TYR A 74 9.24 6.68 12.72
N GLY A 75 8.24 7.56 12.57
CA GLY A 75 7.18 7.73 13.57
C GLY A 75 7.61 8.56 14.79
N ALA A 76 8.83 9.12 14.79
CA ALA A 76 9.39 9.91 15.88
C ALA A 76 10.24 11.06 15.33
N THR A 77 10.29 12.20 16.04
CA THR A 77 11.09 13.36 15.64
C THR A 77 12.60 13.13 15.85
N THR A 78 12.93 12.32 16.84
CA THR A 78 14.30 11.90 17.20
C THR A 78 14.40 10.37 17.12
N PRO A 79 14.67 9.80 15.94
CA PRO A 79 14.79 8.35 15.79
C PRO A 79 16.01 7.81 16.54
N SER A 80 15.94 6.56 16.97
CA SER A 80 17.09 5.86 17.55
C SER A 80 18.14 5.57 16.48
N GLN A 81 19.42 5.50 16.86
CA GLN A 81 20.50 5.20 15.93
C GLN A 81 20.25 3.84 15.25
N GLY A 82 20.28 3.82 13.91
CA GLY A 82 20.04 2.62 13.12
C GLY A 82 18.57 2.23 12.94
N GLN A 83 17.62 3.04 13.42
CA GLN A 83 16.19 2.80 13.17
C GLN A 83 15.91 2.77 11.66
N THR A 84 15.20 1.74 11.21
CA THR A 84 14.83 1.59 9.81
C THR A 84 13.55 2.37 9.52
N ALA A 85 13.49 2.94 8.32
CA ALA A 85 12.29 3.64 7.86
C ALA A 85 11.16 2.65 7.62
N SER A 86 9.93 3.06 7.95
CA SER A 86 8.74 2.26 7.68
C SER A 86 8.44 2.20 6.19
N PHE A 87 7.78 1.12 5.74
CA PHE A 87 7.24 0.99 4.38
C PHE A 87 8.26 1.13 3.23
N GLY A 88 9.54 0.83 3.48
CA GLY A 88 10.60 0.94 2.48
C GLY A 88 10.90 2.39 2.06
N LEU A 89 10.44 3.37 2.84
CA LEU A 89 10.68 4.78 2.58
C LEU A 89 12.17 5.13 2.79
N ASN A 90 12.61 6.19 2.11
CA ASN A 90 13.93 6.77 2.28
C ASN A 90 13.83 8.30 2.38
N ALA A 91 14.92 9.00 2.68
CA ALA A 91 14.87 10.45 2.82
C ALA A 91 14.39 11.19 1.55
N ALA A 92 14.61 10.63 0.36
CA ALA A 92 14.14 11.22 -0.92
C ALA A 92 12.64 11.00 -1.17
N SER A 93 12.00 10.07 -0.46
CA SER A 93 10.56 9.83 -0.56
C SER A 93 9.69 10.92 0.06
N VAL A 94 10.26 11.80 0.89
CA VAL A 94 9.54 12.84 1.61
C VAL A 94 10.06 14.21 1.20
N VAL A 95 9.14 15.07 0.75
CA VAL A 95 9.45 16.46 0.42
C VAL A 95 8.57 17.36 1.27
N VAL A 96 9.22 18.16 2.13
CA VAL A 96 8.58 19.18 2.96
C VAL A 96 8.91 20.54 2.39
N SER A 97 7.89 21.35 2.12
CA SER A 97 8.05 22.69 1.55
C SER A 97 7.13 23.68 2.24
N ARG A 98 7.68 24.82 2.65
CA ARG A 98 6.91 26.00 3.05
C ARG A 98 7.18 27.07 1.99
N PRO A 99 6.20 27.40 1.13
CA PRO A 99 6.40 28.36 0.07
C PRO A 99 6.87 29.72 0.64
N ALA A 100 8.02 30.22 0.18
CA ALA A 100 8.57 31.48 0.69
C ALA A 100 7.60 32.66 0.52
N ALA A 101 6.78 32.63 -0.54
CA ALA A 101 5.77 33.64 -0.82
C ALA A 101 4.64 33.71 0.21
N SER A 102 4.44 32.65 1.02
CA SER A 102 3.37 32.56 2.01
C SER A 102 3.83 32.85 3.45
N ILE A 103 5.13 32.98 3.70
CA ILE A 103 5.68 33.24 5.04
C ILE A 103 5.17 34.59 5.56
N ASP A 104 4.74 34.61 6.82
CA ASP A 104 4.21 35.78 7.54
C ASP A 104 2.95 36.41 6.91
N LYS A 105 2.23 35.65 6.09
CA LYS A 105 0.97 36.06 5.46
C LYS A 105 -0.20 35.15 5.89
N PRO A 106 -1.46 35.59 5.76
CA PRO A 106 -2.63 34.77 6.08
C PRO A 106 -2.69 33.43 5.33
N GLU A 107 -2.07 33.35 4.15
CA GLU A 107 -1.98 32.14 3.33
C GLU A 107 -0.80 31.21 3.65
N ASP A 108 -0.08 31.43 4.76
CA ASP A 108 1.05 30.60 5.15
C ASP A 108 0.65 29.13 5.34
N ARG A 109 1.35 28.24 4.64
CA ARG A 109 1.04 26.81 4.65
C ARG A 109 2.30 25.97 4.53
N VAL A 110 2.26 24.81 5.18
CA VAL A 110 3.24 23.74 4.99
C VAL A 110 2.66 22.73 4.02
N VAL A 111 3.40 22.45 2.94
CA VAL A 111 3.07 21.45 1.94
C VAL A 111 3.98 20.26 2.15
N LEU A 112 3.38 19.07 2.19
CA LEU A 112 4.10 17.83 2.40
C LEU A 112 3.71 16.81 1.35
N THR A 113 4.71 16.24 0.69
CA THR A 113 4.54 15.21 -0.33
C THR A 113 5.30 13.95 0.11
N VAL A 114 4.61 12.80 0.10
CA VAL A 114 5.20 11.49 0.39
C VAL A 114 5.01 10.58 -0.82
N THR A 115 6.11 10.01 -1.31
CA THR A 115 6.15 9.07 -2.42
C THR A 115 6.56 7.70 -1.90
N SER A 116 5.62 6.78 -1.73
CA SER A 116 5.93 5.42 -1.26
C SER A 116 6.09 4.46 -2.44
N PRO A 117 7.15 3.63 -2.47
CA PRO A 117 7.12 2.43 -3.31
C PRO A 117 6.05 1.48 -2.75
N VAL A 118 5.30 0.82 -3.63
CA VAL A 118 4.35 -0.22 -3.26
C VAL A 118 4.93 -1.55 -3.74
N SER A 119 5.15 -2.49 -2.81
CA SER A 119 5.49 -3.86 -3.15
C SER A 119 4.22 -4.68 -3.06
N LEU A 120 3.90 -5.43 -4.11
CA LEU A 120 2.71 -6.29 -4.13
C LEU A 120 3.10 -7.74 -3.91
N VAL A 121 2.26 -8.46 -3.19
CA VAL A 121 2.45 -9.88 -2.92
C VAL A 121 2.03 -10.70 -4.13
N SER A 122 0.98 -10.29 -4.86
CA SER A 122 0.58 -11.01 -6.06
C SER A 122 1.55 -10.77 -7.23
N VAL A 123 1.98 -11.87 -7.83
CA VAL A 123 2.74 -11.88 -9.09
C VAL A 123 1.91 -11.32 -10.25
N PHE A 124 0.58 -11.44 -10.17
CA PHE A 124 -0.34 -11.10 -11.26
C PHE A 124 -0.67 -9.61 -11.33
N LEU A 125 -0.65 -8.89 -10.21
CA LEU A 125 -0.88 -7.43 -10.17
C LEU A 125 0.42 -6.64 -9.99
N GLY A 126 1.50 -7.31 -9.56
CA GLY A 126 2.71 -6.68 -9.02
C GLY A 126 3.89 -6.45 -9.97
N ARG A 127 3.84 -6.88 -11.23
CA ARG A 127 4.97 -6.63 -12.15
C ARG A 127 4.75 -5.37 -12.98
N SER A 128 4.88 -4.19 -12.36
CA SER A 128 5.26 -2.99 -13.10
C SER A 128 6.73 -2.68 -12.87
N ALA A 129 7.45 -2.55 -13.98
CA ALA A 129 8.86 -2.22 -14.08
C ALA A 129 9.15 -0.78 -13.61
N THR A 130 10.44 -0.58 -13.31
CA THR A 130 11.20 0.65 -12.98
C THR A 130 10.99 1.28 -11.62
#